data_AF-B7Q8N4-F1
#
_entry.id   AF-B7Q8N4-F1
#
_cell.length_a   1.000
_cell.length_b   1.000
_cell.length_c   1.000
_cell.angle_alpha   90.00
_cell.angle_beta   90.00
_cell.angle_gamma   90.00
#
_symmetry.space_group_name_H-M   'P 1'
#
loop_
_entity.id
_entity.type
_entity.pdbx_description
1 polymer ?
#
loop_
_entity_poly.entity_id
_entity_poly.type
_entity_poly.pdbx_seq_one_letter_code
_entity_poly.pdbx_strand_id
1 'polypeptide(L)'
;VNGTIVLFRPKWRDYKSYVVYRERGPSMAARYGAVATLVRSAAPFSLYTPHTGKLSYDDEAPRIPAAAVTVEDADFLARVVGR
;
A
#
# COMPACT_ATOMS: atom_id res chain seq x y z
N VAL A 1 13.38 5.59 -0.02
CA VAL A 1 12.03 6.20 0.13
C VAL A 1 11.96 7.17 1.30
N ASN A 2 13.11 7.73 1.73
CA ASN A 2 13.16 8.60 2.90
C ASN A 2 12.38 9.89 2.66
N GLY A 3 11.47 10.25 3.57
CA GLY A 3 10.62 11.44 3.45
C GLY A 3 9.45 11.31 2.47
N THR A 4 9.22 10.13 1.86
CA THR A 4 8.21 9.96 0.79
C THR A 4 7.01 9.12 1.23
N ILE A 5 5.89 9.27 0.51
CA ILE A 5 4.75 8.35 0.58
C ILE A 5 5.01 7.18 -0.39
N VAL A 6 4.94 5.94 0.10
CA VAL A 6 5.16 4.74 -0.71
C VAL A 6 3.82 4.12 -1.15
N LEU A 7 3.65 3.90 -2.45
CA LEU A 7 2.50 3.16 -3.00
C LEU A 7 2.87 1.70 -3.27
N PHE A 8 2.25 0.76 -2.57
CA PHE A 8 2.32 -0.68 -2.87
C PHE A 8 1.30 -1.04 -3.95
N ARG A 9 1.80 -1.33 -5.16
CA ARG A 9 1.00 -1.67 -6.34
C ARG A 9 1.52 -2.90 -7.10
N PRO A 10 1.65 -4.07 -6.44
CA PRO A 10 2.07 -5.29 -7.14
C PRO A 10 1.00 -5.73 -8.15
N LYS A 11 1.41 -6.49 -9.17
CA LYS A 11 0.46 -7.14 -10.08
C LYS A 11 -0.41 -8.11 -9.27
N TRP A 12 -1.73 -8.05 -9.47
CA TRP A 12 -2.64 -8.96 -8.79
C TRP A 12 -2.31 -10.42 -9.15
N ARG A 13 -2.27 -11.27 -8.12
CA ARG A 13 -2.08 -12.72 -8.25
C ARG A 13 -3.18 -13.46 -7.49
N ASP A 14 -3.21 -13.26 -6.18
CA ASP A 14 -4.17 -13.86 -5.27
C ASP A 14 -4.33 -12.97 -4.01
N TYR A 15 -5.39 -13.18 -3.24
CA TYR A 15 -5.67 -12.37 -2.06
C TYR A 15 -4.59 -12.47 -0.98
N LYS A 16 -4.07 -13.69 -0.70
CA LYS A 16 -3.12 -13.92 0.40
C LYS A 16 -1.80 -13.19 0.17
N SER A 17 -1.24 -13.28 -1.04
CA SER A 17 -0.01 -12.59 -1.41
C SER A 17 -0.16 -11.07 -1.35
N TYR A 18 -1.35 -10.57 -1.67
CA TYR A 18 -1.62 -9.14 -1.64
C TYR A 18 -1.81 -8.58 -0.22
N VAL A 19 -2.46 -9.35 0.66
CA VAL A 19 -2.71 -8.95 2.06
C VAL A 19 -1.42 -8.60 2.81
N VAL A 20 -0.29 -9.23 2.48
CA VAL A 20 1.00 -8.95 3.13
C VAL A 20 1.41 -7.48 2.98
N TYR A 21 1.15 -6.87 1.83
CA TYR A 21 1.46 -5.45 1.60
C TYR A 21 0.59 -4.51 2.43
N ARG A 22 -0.68 -4.86 2.65
CA ARG A 22 -1.57 -4.10 3.55
C ARG A 22 -1.18 -4.31 5.01
N GLU A 23 -0.93 -5.55 5.40
CA GLU A 23 -0.74 -5.92 6.81
C GLU A 23 0.63 -5.51 7.35
N ARG A 24 1.69 -5.66 6.54
CA ARG A 24 3.09 -5.47 6.98
C ARG A 24 3.85 -4.41 6.18
N GLY A 25 3.34 -4.02 5.02
CA GLY A 25 3.98 -3.02 4.15
C GLY A 25 4.31 -1.69 4.84
N PRO A 26 3.44 -1.11 5.70
CA PRO A 26 3.75 0.13 6.40
C PRO A 26 5.01 0.05 7.27
N SER A 27 5.15 -0.99 8.09
CA SER A 27 6.35 -1.22 8.89
C SER A 27 7.60 -1.40 8.03
N MET A 28 7.48 -2.17 6.93
CA MET A 28 8.60 -2.37 6.01
C MET A 28 9.04 -1.05 5.38
N ALA A 29 8.11 -0.23 4.87
CA ALA A 29 8.43 1.07 4.28
C ALA A 29 8.99 2.06 5.31
N ALA A 30 8.46 2.06 6.54
CA ALA A 30 8.91 2.91 7.63
C ALA A 30 10.39 2.70 7.98
N ARG A 31 10.87 1.44 7.96
CA ARG A 31 12.29 1.10 8.17
C ARG A 31 13.21 1.77 7.14
N TYR A 32 12.70 2.14 5.97
CA TYR A 32 13.45 2.85 4.92
C TYR A 32 13.14 4.36 4.85
N GLY A 33 12.51 4.91 5.91
CA GLY A 33 12.23 6.34 6.06
C GLY A 33 10.98 6.83 5.34
N ALA A 34 10.09 5.95 4.87
CA ALA A 34 8.80 6.39 4.34
C ALA A 34 7.99 7.10 5.44
N VAL A 35 7.23 8.13 5.08
CA VAL A 35 6.41 8.91 6.03
C VAL A 35 4.94 8.51 6.03
N ALA A 36 4.49 7.82 4.98
CA ALA A 36 3.17 7.19 4.90
C ALA A 36 3.18 6.13 3.80
N THR A 37 2.12 5.31 3.76
CA THR A 37 1.93 4.31 2.70
C THR A 37 0.51 4.33 2.15
N LEU A 38 0.42 4.02 0.86
CA LEU A 38 -0.81 3.68 0.17
C LEU A 38 -0.70 2.24 -0.32
N VAL A 39 -1.80 1.50 -0.31
CA VAL A 39 -1.87 0.16 -0.89
C VAL A 39 -3.01 0.10 -1.89
N ARG A 40 -2.71 -0.36 -3.11
CA ARG A 40 -3.74 -0.69 -4.10
C ARG A 40 -4.67 -1.75 -3.53
N SER A 41 -5.99 -1.58 -3.68
CA SER A 41 -6.97 -2.57 -3.22
C SER A 41 -6.64 -4.01 -3.64
N ALA A 42 -6.78 -4.94 -2.71
CA ALA A 42 -6.57 -6.37 -2.91
C ALA A 42 -7.76 -7.02 -3.65
N ALA A 43 -7.95 -6.67 -4.91
CA ALA A 43 -9.03 -7.19 -5.74
C ALA A 43 -8.57 -7.54 -7.18
N PRO A 44 -9.16 -8.59 -7.80
CA PRO A 44 -8.92 -8.95 -9.19
C PRO A 44 -9.49 -7.93 -10.18
N PHE A 45 -10.64 -7.34 -9.83
CA PHE A 45 -11.29 -6.24 -10.55
C PHE A 45 -11.79 -5.22 -9.52
N SER A 46 -12.07 -4.00 -9.96
CA SER A 46 -12.45 -2.90 -9.08
C SER A 46 -13.96 -2.63 -9.12
N LEU A 47 -14.47 -2.15 -7.99
CA LEU A 47 -15.79 -1.55 -7.86
C LEU A 47 -15.71 -0.06 -7.52
N TYR A 48 -14.54 0.57 -7.76
CA TYR A 48 -14.21 1.91 -7.31
C TYR A 48 -14.32 2.09 -5.78
N THR A 49 -14.06 1.01 -5.03
CA THR A 49 -14.09 1.01 -3.56
C THR A 49 -12.73 0.59 -2.99
N PRO A 50 -12.25 1.25 -1.93
CA PRO A 50 -11.07 0.81 -1.21
C PRO A 50 -11.32 -0.52 -0.49
N HIS A 51 -10.46 -1.51 -0.72
CA HIS A 51 -10.48 -2.75 0.02
C HIS A 51 -9.57 -2.61 1.25
N THR A 52 -10.18 -2.31 2.40
CA THR A 52 -9.47 -2.12 3.68
C THR A 52 -9.04 -3.47 4.29
N GLY A 53 -8.82 -3.49 5.60
CA GLY A 53 -8.63 -4.69 6.41
C GLY A 53 -7.55 -4.49 7.47
N LYS A 54 -7.10 -5.60 8.06
CA LYS A 54 -6.13 -5.58 9.14
C LYS A 54 -4.79 -4.99 8.70
N LEU A 55 -4.27 -4.11 9.54
CA LEU A 55 -2.90 -3.61 9.57
C LEU A 55 -2.25 -4.06 10.87
N SER A 56 -1.06 -4.65 10.81
CA SER A 56 -0.30 -5.07 11.98
C SER A 56 1.07 -4.42 11.95
N TYR A 57 1.24 -3.37 12.75
CA TYR A 57 2.56 -2.78 12.93
C TYR A 57 3.52 -3.80 13.55
N ASP A 58 4.79 -3.55 13.30
CA ASP A 58 5.92 -4.21 13.94
C ASP A 58 6.42 -3.22 14.98
N ASP A 59 6.54 -3.64 16.24
CA ASP A 59 6.87 -2.73 17.34
C ASP A 59 8.30 -2.18 17.23
N GLU A 60 9.16 -2.84 16.46
CA GLU A 60 10.53 -2.41 16.16
C GLU A 60 10.61 -1.47 14.92
N ALA A 61 9.47 -1.05 14.37
CA ALA A 61 9.41 -0.13 13.23
C ALA A 61 8.60 1.13 13.57
N PRO A 62 8.95 2.31 13.02
CA PRO A 62 8.11 3.49 13.18
C PRO A 62 6.70 3.24 12.66
N ARG A 63 5.69 3.67 13.41
CA ARG A 63 4.29 3.62 12.96
C ARG A 63 4.03 4.81 12.05
N ILE A 64 3.71 4.53 10.79
CA ILE A 64 3.42 5.55 9.77
C ILE A 64 2.00 5.38 9.25
N PRO A 65 1.28 6.47 8.90
CA PRO A 65 -0.06 6.39 8.31
C PRO A 65 -0.12 5.44 7.11
N ALA A 66 -1.22 4.69 7.02
CA ALA A 66 -1.46 3.74 5.96
C ALA A 66 -2.92 3.80 5.50
N ALA A 67 -3.15 3.81 4.19
CA ALA A 67 -4.49 3.79 3.60
C ALA A 67 -4.55 2.87 2.38
N ALA A 68 -5.72 2.29 2.15
CA ALA A 68 -6.03 1.62 0.89
C ALA A 68 -6.57 2.64 -0.11
N VAL A 69 -6.22 2.48 -1.38
CA VAL A 69 -6.77 3.25 -2.50
C VAL A 69 -7.37 2.29 -3.53
N THR A 70 -8.29 2.79 -4.35
CA THR A 70 -8.89 2.01 -5.43
C THR A 70 -7.82 1.51 -6.41
N VAL A 71 -8.19 0.54 -7.25
CA VAL A 71 -7.28 0.06 -8.31
C VAL A 71 -6.96 1.19 -9.29
N GLU A 72 -7.98 1.96 -9.65
CA GLU A 72 -7.94 3.08 -10.57
C GLU A 72 -7.03 4.19 -10.06
N ASP A 73 -7.20 4.59 -8.79
CA ASP A 73 -6.38 5.65 -8.17
C ASP A 73 -4.91 5.22 -8.05
N ALA A 74 -4.64 3.95 -7.69
CA ALA A 74 -3.29 3.43 -7.65
C ALA A 74 -2.61 3.46 -9.03
N ASP A 75 -3.34 3.08 -10.09
CA ASP A 75 -2.83 3.11 -11.45
C ASP A 75 -2.68 4.54 -11.97
N PHE A 76 -3.57 5.46 -11.59
CA PHE A 76 -3.44 6.89 -11.88
C PHE A 76 -2.18 7.49 -11.22
N LEU A 77 -1.99 7.28 -9.92
CA LEU A 77 -0.82 7.76 -9.19
C LEU A 77 0.48 7.23 -9.78
N ALA A 78 0.52 5.94 -10.13
CA ALA A 78 1.69 5.35 -10.78
C ALA A 78 2.00 6.01 -12.13
N ARG A 79 0.98 6.35 -12.92
CA ARG A 79 1.15 7.08 -14.19
C ARG A 79 1.61 8.52 -13.99
N VAL A 80 1.10 9.22 -12.97
CA VAL A 80 1.46 10.62 -12.71
C VAL A 80 2.89 10.74 -12.18
N VAL A 81 3.29 9.85 -11.27
CA VAL A 81 4.64 9.83 -10.69
C VAL A 81 5.68 9.30 -11.68
N GLY A 82 5.29 8.40 -12.59
CA GLY A 82 6.18 7.82 -13.60
C GLY A 82 6.46 8.70 -14.82
N ARG A 83 5.98 9.95 -14.82
CA ARG A 83 6.35 10.97 -15.81
C ARG A 83 7.60 11.71 -15.36
#